data_AF-A0A4Z2ES08-F1
#
_entry.id   AF-A0A4Z2ES08-F1
#
_cell.length_a   1.000
_cell.length_b   1.000
_cell.length_c   1.000
_cell.angle_alpha   90.00
_cell.angle_beta   90.00
_cell.angle_gamma   90.00
#
_symmetry.space_group_name_H-M   'P 1'
#
loop_
_entity.id
_entity.type
_entity.pdbx_description
1 polymer ?
#
loop_
_entity_poly.entity_id
_entity_poly.type
_entity_poly.pdbx_seq_one_letter_code
_entity_poly.pdbx_strand_id
1 'polypeptide(L)' 'MSPVPSGIPIKTTLDNASTVQYAGLIHQLVMKARSTVRDIDPQNDLTFLRIRSKKNEIMIAPDKDYFLIVIQNPSD' A
#
# COMPACT_ATOMS: atom_id res chain seq x y z
N MET A 1 10.62 -16.33 11.64
CA MET A 1 9.31 -15.86 11.14
C MET A 1 9.42 -15.88 9.63
N SER A 2 8.67 -16.74 8.92
CA SER A 2 8.78 -16.85 7.46
C SER A 2 8.26 -15.57 6.79
N PRO A 3 8.86 -15.11 5.68
CA PRO A 3 8.38 -13.93 4.97
C PRO A 3 6.94 -14.18 4.50
N VAL A 4 6.07 -13.22 4.78
CA VAL A 4 4.67 -13.27 4.34
C VAL A 4 4.68 -13.11 2.81
N PRO A 5 4.00 -13.98 2.05
CA PRO A 5 3.95 -13.83 0.60
C PRO A 5 3.38 -12.45 0.23
N SER A 6 4.03 -11.79 -0.72
CA SER A 6 3.76 -10.40 -1.11
C SER A 6 2.28 -10.22 -1.49
N GLY A 7 1.56 -9.35 -0.78
CA GLY A 7 0.14 -9.09 -1.03
C GLY A 7 -0.85 -9.96 -0.27
N ILE A 8 -0.40 -10.82 0.67
CA ILE A 8 -1.31 -11.53 1.59
C ILE A 8 -1.57 -10.66 2.83
N PRO A 9 -2.85 -10.37 3.17
CA PRO A 9 -3.21 -9.64 4.38
C PRO A 9 -2.83 -10.40 5.65
N ILE A 10 -2.12 -9.76 6.58
CA ILE A 10 -1.77 -10.33 7.89
C ILE A 10 -2.88 -10.07 8.92
N LYS A 11 -3.38 -8.83 8.94
CA LYS A 11 -4.45 -8.36 9.82
C LYS A 11 -5.25 -7.30 9.08
N THR A 12 -6.57 -7.30 9.24
CA THR A 12 -7.47 -6.37 8.56
C THR A 12 -8.66 -6.03 9.45
N THR A 13 -9.21 -4.83 9.29
CA THR A 13 -10.50 -4.40 9.86
C THR A 13 -11.61 -4.40 8.80
N LEU A 14 -11.30 -4.75 7.55
CA LEU A 14 -12.25 -4.86 6.45
C LEU A 14 -12.78 -6.29 6.32
N ASP A 15 -13.85 -6.45 5.55
CA ASP A 15 -14.32 -7.77 5.13
C ASP A 15 -13.27 -8.48 4.24
N ASN A 16 -13.35 -9.80 4.15
CA ASN A 16 -12.36 -10.62 3.45
C ASN A 16 -12.25 -10.28 1.95
N ALA A 17 -13.38 -10.03 1.28
CA ALA A 17 -13.41 -9.79 -0.17
C ALA A 17 -12.72 -8.46 -0.51
N SER A 18 -13.10 -7.40 0.20
CA SER A 18 -12.48 -6.08 0.15
C SER A 18 -10.99 -6.18 0.48
N THR A 19 -10.63 -6.90 1.54
CA THR A 19 -9.23 -7.03 1.97
C THR A 19 -8.36 -7.64 0.86
N VAL A 20 -8.76 -8.76 0.27
CA VAL A 20 -7.99 -9.43 -0.79
C VAL A 20 -7.87 -8.53 -2.02
N GLN A 21 -8.96 -7.87 -2.41
CA GLN A 21 -8.97 -6.96 -3.56
C GLN A 21 -8.03 -5.77 -3.34
N TYR A 22 -8.13 -5.08 -2.19
CA TYR A 22 -7.27 -3.95 -1.89
C TYR A 22 -5.81 -4.36 -1.75
N ALA A 23 -5.50 -5.46 -1.06
CA ALA A 23 -4.12 -5.91 -0.90
C ALA A 23 -3.44 -6.20 -2.24
N GLY A 24 -4.13 -6.89 -3.17
CA GLY A 24 -3.58 -7.18 -4.50
C GLY A 24 -3.36 -5.93 -5.35
N LEU A 25 -4.34 -5.03 -5.41
CA LEU A 25 -4.26 -3.81 -6.23
C LEU A 25 -3.24 -2.81 -5.68
N ILE A 26 -3.26 -2.57 -4.36
CA ILE A 26 -2.35 -1.64 -3.71
C ILE A 26 -0.91 -2.14 -3.78
N HIS A 27 -0.68 -3.44 -3.60
CA HIS A 27 0.66 -4.01 -3.74
C HIS A 27 1.24 -3.71 -5.13
N GLN A 28 0.50 -3.99 -6.21
CA GLN A 28 0.95 -3.69 -7.56
C GLN A 28 1.22 -2.19 -7.78
N LEU A 29 0.37 -1.33 -7.23
CA LEU A 29 0.50 0.12 -7.36
C LEU A 29 1.76 0.63 -6.65
N VAL A 30 2.02 0.19 -5.43
CA VAL A 30 3.18 0.59 -4.63
C VAL A 30 4.48 0.13 -5.27
N MET A 31 4.51 -1.09 -5.80
CA MET A 31 5.69 -1.59 -6.52
C MET A 31 6.01 -0.74 -7.75
N LYS A 32 4.99 -0.37 -8.54
CA LYS A 32 5.16 0.55 -9.68
C LYS A 32 5.63 1.94 -9.23
N ALA A 33 5.00 2.51 -8.21
CA ALA A 33 5.37 3.82 -7.68
C ALA A 33 6.82 3.85 -7.17
N ARG A 34 7.26 2.79 -6.47
CA ARG A 34 8.65 2.65 -6.00
C ARG A 34 9.64 2.58 -7.17
N SER A 35 9.33 1.81 -8.21
CA SER A 35 10.15 1.78 -9.43
C SER A 35 10.23 3.17 -10.06
N THR A 36 9.11 3.87 -10.24
CA THR A 36 9.08 5.22 -10.82
C THR A 36 9.89 6.23 -10.01
N VAL A 37 9.83 6.19 -8.67
CA VAL A 37 10.67 7.06 -7.81
C VAL A 37 12.16 6.80 -8.06
N ARG A 38 12.57 5.54 -8.16
CA ARG A 38 13.96 5.15 -8.41
C ARG A 38 14.43 5.44 -9.84
N ASP A 39 13.53 5.39 -10.81
CA ASP A 39 13.81 5.76 -12.19
C ASP A 39 14.09 7.27 -12.32
N ILE A 40 13.49 8.10 -11.45
CA ILE A 40 13.74 9.55 -11.37
C ILE A 40 15.06 9.83 -10.64
N ASP A 41 15.25 9.24 -9.46
CA ASP A 41 16.51 9.32 -8.71
C ASP A 41 16.76 7.98 -7.99
N PRO A 42 17.82 7.22 -8.36
CA PRO A 42 18.10 5.93 -7.76
C PRO A 42 18.49 6.00 -6.27
N GLN A 43 18.80 7.18 -5.73
CA GLN A 43 19.07 7.38 -4.29
C GLN A 43 17.80 7.55 -3.47
N ASN A 44 16.65 7.77 -4.10
CA ASN A 44 15.37 7.96 -3.42
C ASN A 44 14.64 6.61 -3.27
N ASP A 45 13.99 6.40 -2.12
CA ASP A 45 13.08 5.28 -1.92
C ASP A 45 11.70 5.79 -1.51
N LEU A 46 10.66 5.06 -1.93
CA LEU A 46 9.30 5.40 -1.55
C LEU A 46 9.08 5.09 -0.07
N THR A 47 8.96 6.12 0.76
CA THR A 47 8.73 6.00 2.21
C THR A 47 7.26 6.05 2.57
N PHE A 48 6.46 6.76 1.78
CA PHE A 48 5.03 6.94 2.03
C PHE A 48 4.29 7.28 0.74
N LEU A 49 3.10 6.71 0.56
CA LEU A 49 2.21 6.98 -0.58
C LEU A 49 0.81 7.33 -0.06
N ARG A 50 0.32 8.51 -0.42
CA ARG A 50 -1.02 9.00 -0.06
C ARG A 50 -1.82 9.26 -1.33
N ILE A 51 -2.93 8.58 -1.48
CA ILE A 51 -3.84 8.69 -2.63
C ILE A 51 -5.19 9.15 -2.12
N ARG A 52 -5.54 10.39 -2.44
CA ARG A 52 -6.84 10.95 -2.10
C ARG A 52 -7.77 10.90 -3.30
N SER A 53 -8.90 10.22 -3.13
CA SER A 53 -10.03 10.26 -4.05
C SER A 53 -11.19 11.02 -3.40
N LYS A 54 -12.28 11.24 -4.14
CA LYS A 54 -13.50 11.86 -3.58
C LYS A 54 -14.16 11.01 -2.51
N LYS A 55 -14.02 9.68 -2.58
CA LYS A 55 -14.71 8.73 -1.70
C LYS A 55 -13.82 8.26 -0.55
N ASN A 56 -12.56 8.01 -0.85
CA ASN A 56 -11.61 7.39 0.07
C ASN A 56 -10.26 8.10 -0.02
N GLU A 57 -9.57 8.16 1.11
CA GLU A 57 -8.15 8.45 1.18
C GLU A 57 -7.40 7.18 1.59
N ILE A 58 -6.43 6.79 0.77
CA ILE A 58 -5.61 5.60 0.96
C ILE A 58 -4.20 6.05 1.31
N MET A 59 -3.72 5.61 2.46
CA MET A 59 -2.38 5.88 2.97
C MET A 59 -1.62 4.57 3.04
N ILE A 60 -0.44 4.53 2.42
CA ILE A 60 0.42 3.35 2.40
C ILE A 60 1.80 3.71 2.92
N ALA A 61 2.23 3.00 3.96
CA ALA A 61 3.59 3.03 4.47
C ALA A 61 4.27 1.68 4.18
N PRO A 62 5.17 1.60 3.19
CA PRO A 62 6.01 0.43 2.99
C PRO A 62 7.10 0.33 4.08
N ASP A 63 7.22 -0.84 4.71
CA ASP A 63 8.36 -1.23 5.55
C ASP A 63 9.09 -2.42 4.89
N LYS A 64 10.23 -2.84 5.44
CA LYS A 64 11.07 -3.93 4.91
C LYS A 64 10.31 -5.23 4.70
N ASP A 65 9.41 -5.54 5.64
CA ASP A 65 8.74 -6.85 5.70
C ASP A 65 7.22 -6.76 5.51
N TYR A 66 6.62 -5.57 5.62
CA TYR A 66 5.17 -5.38 5.59
C TYR A 66 4.76 -4.04 5.01
N PHE A 67 3.55 -3.98 4.46
CA PHE A 67 2.89 -2.73 4.08
C PHE A 67 1.80 -2.43 5.10
N LEU A 68 1.81 -1.21 5.64
CA LEU A 68 0.67 -0.69 6.38
C LEU A 68 -0.23 0.06 5.38
N ILE A 69 -1.48 -0.38 5.28
CA ILE A 69 -2.50 0.23 4.42
C ILE A 69 -3.61 0.77 5.31
N VAL A 70 -3.91 2.05 5.19
CA VAL A 70 -5.01 2.72 5.88
C VAL A 70 -5.96 3.27 4.81
N ILE A 71 -7.26 3.00 4.98
CA ILE A 71 -8.32 3.55 4.14
C ILE A 71 -9.21 4.38 5.08
N GLN A 72 -9.30 5.68 4.81
CA GLN A 72 -10.09 6.62 5.60
C GLN A 72 -11.02 7.44 4.72
N ASN A 73 -12.01 8.09 5.35
CA ASN A 73 -12.86 9.06 4.66
C ASN A 73 -12.01 10.31 4.34
N PRO A 74 -11.99 10.80 3.10
CA PRO A 74 -11.20 11.97 2.71
C PRO A 74 -11.73 13.28 3.31
N SER A 75 -12.87 13.26 3.99
CA SER A 75 -13.50 14.43 4.62
C SER A 75 -13.39 14.45 6.15
N ASP A 76 -12.81 13.40 6.74
CA ASP A 76 -12.43 13.36 8.16
C ASP A 76 -10.99 13.90 8.37
#